data_AF-A0AAW1U8R6-F1
#
_entry.id   AF-A0AAW1U8R6-F1
#
_cell.length_a   1.000
_cell.length_b   1.000
_cell.length_c   1.000
_cell.angle_alpha   90.00
_cell.angle_beta   90.00
_cell.angle_gamma   90.00
#
_symmetry.space_group_name_H-M   'P 1'
#
loop_
_entity.id
_entity.type
_entity.pdbx_description
1 polymer ?
#
loop_
_entity_poly.entity_id
_entity_poly.type
_entity_poly.pdbx_seq_one_letter_code
_entity_poly.pdbx_strand_id
1 'polypeptide(L)'
;MPIGRNGDSTQSFPVEKYGLNGSHHILLEGCTYPPEKRSSMAQSVGPMTAMLCHIRTEEKYRKKWTDAAKRAMAHIPVIDEVLDMVKGRKASEIRGIMSLLADILLITTSRQAHRMFFPLSMFYSVIKMMGEGKDITADSGAKIPAMGVDTLLDSFNVSGNGGFYFYHLASQFVWEIEGEMTESMARQILFHSIFGTFKEDLSILKQITDLGTWNTREEMGGSFKKMTTCGKSVQVFPVALKYYSKLSSANMSGLLSSSYSQVSSLPVFSGARTQTFSDDFFEQLNKRSGTISLSKTIPQLTSTLVEILTELKEKLASQNKRLELGTVKWRKIDGMDPVEGGEEIDTVFVGTGKFFWGEN
;
A
#
# COMPACT_ATOMS: atom_id res chain seq x y z
N MET A 1 -10.56 5.24 -13.82
CA MET A 1 -11.47 6.39 -13.63
C MET A 1 -12.22 6.24 -12.32
N PRO A 2 -12.28 7.27 -11.45
CA PRO A 2 -13.00 7.17 -10.20
C PRO A 2 -14.50 7.30 -10.47
N ILE A 3 -15.29 6.57 -9.70
CA ILE A 3 -16.74 6.53 -9.83
C ILE A 3 -17.36 7.53 -8.85
N GLY A 4 -18.29 8.37 -9.28
CA GLY A 4 -19.12 9.23 -8.42
C GLY A 4 -20.59 8.85 -8.57
N ARG A 5 -21.43 9.23 -7.60
CA ARG A 5 -22.88 9.08 -7.68
C ARG A 5 -23.49 10.46 -7.90
N ASN A 6 -24.30 10.61 -8.94
CA ASN A 6 -25.11 11.80 -9.21
C ASN A 6 -26.55 11.35 -9.41
N GLY A 7 -27.39 11.50 -8.37
CA GLY A 7 -28.70 10.83 -8.30
C GLY A 7 -28.56 9.30 -8.35
N ASP A 8 -29.23 8.67 -9.31
CA ASP A 8 -29.16 7.23 -9.57
C ASP A 8 -28.07 6.82 -10.57
N SER A 9 -27.30 7.78 -11.10
CA SER A 9 -26.29 7.51 -12.12
C SER A 9 -24.87 7.48 -11.56
N THR A 10 -24.09 6.51 -12.06
CA THR A 10 -22.66 6.37 -11.80
C THR A 10 -21.88 7.19 -12.82
N GLN A 11 -21.23 8.29 -12.42
CA GLN A 11 -20.39 9.09 -13.31
C GLN A 11 -18.91 8.76 -13.12
N SER A 12 -18.25 8.32 -14.19
CA SER A 12 -16.78 8.22 -14.24
C SER A 12 -16.17 9.56 -14.65
N PHE A 13 -14.97 9.87 -14.16
CA PHE A 13 -14.23 11.04 -14.61
C PHE A 13 -12.76 10.74 -14.89
N PRO A 14 -12.15 11.46 -15.85
CA PRO A 14 -10.72 11.35 -16.14
C PRO A 14 -9.89 11.98 -15.01
N VAL A 15 -8.93 11.23 -14.48
CA VAL A 15 -7.99 11.71 -13.44
C VAL A 15 -6.94 12.66 -14.03
N GLU A 16 -6.75 12.59 -15.34
CA GLU A 16 -5.87 13.42 -16.15
C GLU A 16 -6.25 14.89 -16.06
N LYS A 17 -7.52 15.22 -15.79
CA LYS A 17 -7.96 16.60 -15.53
C LYS A 17 -7.29 17.21 -14.30
N TYR A 18 -6.90 16.36 -13.34
CA TYR A 18 -6.20 16.75 -12.12
C TYR A 18 -4.67 16.60 -12.25
N GLY A 19 -4.14 16.35 -13.46
CA GLY A 19 -2.69 16.22 -13.67
C GLY A 19 -2.15 14.82 -13.37
N LEU A 20 -3.02 13.86 -13.06
CA LEU A 20 -2.59 12.47 -12.84
C LEU A 20 -2.46 11.73 -14.17
N ASN A 21 -1.41 10.94 -14.36
CA ASN A 21 -1.20 10.17 -15.58
C ASN A 21 -1.06 8.67 -15.24
N GLY A 22 -0.73 7.84 -16.24
CA GLY A 22 -0.60 6.40 -16.11
C GLY A 22 0.38 5.95 -15.02
N SER A 23 1.47 6.68 -14.75
CA SER A 23 2.42 6.33 -13.69
C SER A 23 1.82 6.42 -12.29
N HIS A 24 0.79 7.24 -12.09
CA HIS A 24 0.17 7.47 -10.78
C HIS A 24 -0.92 6.44 -10.42
N HIS A 25 -1.17 5.43 -11.28
CA HIS A 25 -2.25 4.47 -11.07
C HIS A 25 -2.15 3.72 -9.73
N ILE A 26 -0.93 3.43 -9.25
CA ILE A 26 -0.70 2.74 -7.96
C ILE A 26 -1.21 3.56 -6.76
N LEU A 27 -1.35 4.87 -6.91
CA LEU A 27 -1.83 5.80 -5.89
C LEU A 27 -3.37 5.95 -5.90
N LEU A 28 -4.04 5.28 -6.85
CA LEU A 28 -5.48 5.38 -7.12
C LEU A 28 -6.26 4.12 -6.70
N GLU A 29 -5.72 3.34 -5.77
CA GLU A 29 -6.43 2.18 -5.22
C GLU A 29 -7.81 2.58 -4.66
N GLY A 30 -8.82 1.75 -4.94
CA GLY A 30 -10.20 1.99 -4.53
C GLY A 30 -10.91 3.13 -5.28
N CYS A 31 -10.32 3.75 -6.32
CA CYS A 31 -10.97 4.84 -7.05
C CYS A 31 -12.29 4.41 -7.72
N THR A 32 -12.37 3.15 -8.16
CA THR A 32 -13.54 2.53 -8.80
C THR A 32 -14.55 1.95 -7.81
N TYR A 33 -14.26 1.95 -6.51
CA TYR A 33 -15.22 1.46 -5.53
C TYR A 33 -16.46 2.37 -5.49
N PRO A 34 -17.66 1.80 -5.27
CA PRO A 34 -18.85 2.60 -5.04
C PRO A 34 -18.66 3.51 -3.81
N PRO A 35 -19.33 4.68 -3.74
CA PRO A 35 -19.17 5.64 -2.64
C PRO A 35 -19.28 5.02 -1.24
N GLU A 36 -20.22 4.10 -1.05
CA GLU A 36 -20.50 3.43 0.21
C GLU A 36 -19.29 2.59 0.67
N LYS A 37 -18.69 1.82 -0.27
CA LYS A 37 -17.50 1.01 -0.01
C LYS A 37 -16.24 1.86 0.19
N ARG A 38 -16.07 2.95 -0.58
CA ARG A 38 -14.94 3.87 -0.35
C ARG A 38 -15.00 4.50 1.02
N SER A 39 -16.20 4.88 1.46
CA SER A 39 -16.41 5.47 2.77
C SER A 39 -16.00 4.50 3.88
N SER A 40 -16.44 3.24 3.85
CA SER A 40 -16.04 2.25 4.87
C SER A 40 -14.53 1.91 4.81
N MET A 41 -13.91 2.02 3.63
CA MET A 41 -12.51 1.69 3.40
C MET A 41 -11.56 2.91 3.34
N ALA A 42 -11.93 4.05 3.95
CA ALA A 42 -11.20 5.31 3.78
C ALA A 42 -9.71 5.26 4.19
N GLN A 43 -9.30 4.33 5.05
CA GLN A 43 -7.90 4.11 5.44
C GLN A 43 -7.11 3.24 4.44
N SER A 44 -7.81 2.48 3.61
CA SER A 44 -7.26 1.50 2.67
C SER A 44 -7.37 1.93 1.22
N VAL A 45 -7.99 3.06 0.91
CA VAL A 45 -7.93 3.65 -0.44
C VAL A 45 -6.59 4.33 -0.66
N GLY A 46 -6.18 4.44 -1.93
CA GLY A 46 -4.94 5.12 -2.29
C GLY A 46 -4.93 6.60 -1.90
N PRO A 47 -3.75 7.20 -1.65
CA PRO A 47 -3.63 8.58 -1.20
C PRO A 47 -4.24 9.58 -2.20
N MET A 48 -4.07 9.34 -3.50
CA MET A 48 -4.66 10.20 -4.53
C MET A 48 -6.15 9.92 -4.73
N THR A 49 -6.64 8.71 -4.44
CA THR A 49 -8.08 8.46 -4.32
C THR A 49 -8.69 9.28 -3.18
N ALA A 50 -8.07 9.29 -2.00
CA ALA A 50 -8.53 10.07 -0.86
C ALA A 50 -8.53 11.58 -1.17
N MET A 51 -7.48 12.09 -1.82
CA MET A 51 -7.39 13.49 -2.26
C MET A 51 -8.50 13.85 -3.26
N LEU A 52 -8.74 13.02 -4.27
CA LEU A 52 -9.84 13.23 -5.23
C LEU A 52 -11.21 13.22 -4.54
N CYS A 53 -11.40 12.37 -3.52
CA CYS A 53 -12.62 12.38 -2.73
C CYS A 53 -12.74 13.67 -1.89
N HIS A 54 -11.67 14.15 -1.26
CA HIS A 54 -11.65 15.43 -0.53
C HIS A 54 -12.08 16.60 -1.41
N ILE A 55 -11.56 16.68 -2.64
CA ILE A 55 -11.86 17.76 -3.58
C ILE A 55 -13.33 17.72 -4.03
N ARG A 56 -13.88 16.53 -4.25
CA ARG A 56 -15.17 16.35 -4.93
C ARG A 56 -16.37 16.10 -4.03
N THR A 57 -16.16 15.74 -2.77
CA THR A 57 -17.26 15.34 -1.90
C THR A 57 -18.04 16.56 -1.40
N GLU A 58 -19.31 16.33 -1.10
CA GLU A 58 -20.18 17.32 -0.48
C GLU A 58 -19.68 17.70 0.92
N GLU A 59 -20.04 18.89 1.38
CA GLU A 59 -19.55 19.45 2.65
C GLU A 59 -19.74 18.51 3.85
N LYS A 60 -20.88 17.80 3.93
CA LYS A 60 -21.18 16.83 5.00
C LYS A 60 -20.18 15.67 5.12
N TYR A 61 -19.50 15.28 4.04
CA TYR A 61 -18.53 14.17 4.04
C TYR A 61 -17.08 14.66 3.97
N ARG A 62 -16.87 15.98 3.84
CA ARG A 62 -15.55 16.57 3.59
C ARG A 62 -14.56 16.25 4.69
N LYS A 63 -14.94 16.45 5.96
CA LYS A 63 -14.06 16.21 7.12
C LYS A 63 -13.43 14.81 7.08
N LYS A 64 -14.24 13.78 6.80
CA LYS A 64 -13.76 12.40 6.70
C LYS A 64 -12.68 12.22 5.63
N TRP A 65 -12.88 12.84 4.47
CA TRP A 65 -11.93 12.74 3.36
C TRP A 65 -10.71 13.62 3.56
N THR A 66 -10.85 14.77 4.23
CA THR A 66 -9.73 15.58 4.71
C THR A 66 -8.87 14.77 5.67
N ASP A 67 -9.47 14.12 6.68
CA ASP A 67 -8.76 13.29 7.66
C ASP A 67 -8.07 12.09 7.00
N ALA A 68 -8.71 11.47 6.00
CA ALA A 68 -8.14 10.35 5.25
C ALA A 68 -6.94 10.79 4.41
N ALA A 69 -7.06 11.89 3.66
CA ALA A 69 -5.99 12.44 2.84
C ALA A 69 -4.82 12.92 3.72
N LYS A 70 -5.10 13.67 4.79
CA LYS A 70 -4.12 14.10 5.78
C LYS A 70 -3.37 12.92 6.38
N ARG A 71 -4.07 11.86 6.80
CA ARG A 71 -3.44 10.66 7.35
C ARG A 71 -2.49 10.00 6.35
N ALA A 72 -2.96 9.79 5.11
CA ALA A 72 -2.19 9.11 4.07
C ALA A 72 -0.90 9.86 3.68
N MET A 73 -0.92 11.19 3.81
CA MET A 73 0.14 12.12 3.40
C MET A 73 0.77 12.89 4.57
N ALA A 74 0.61 12.40 5.80
CA ALA A 74 1.01 13.13 7.02
C ALA A 74 2.52 13.44 7.11
N HIS A 75 3.35 12.74 6.33
CA HIS A 75 4.79 12.99 6.23
C HIS A 75 5.15 14.15 5.29
N ILE A 76 4.21 14.66 4.50
CA ILE A 76 4.42 15.81 3.63
C ILE A 76 4.26 17.09 4.46
N PRO A 77 5.29 17.92 4.66
CA PRO A 77 5.27 19.02 5.62
C PRO A 77 4.17 20.07 5.43
N VAL A 78 3.69 20.27 4.18
CA VAL A 78 2.69 21.28 3.81
C VAL A 78 1.31 20.69 3.48
N ILE A 79 1.03 19.48 3.96
CA ILE A 79 -0.19 18.77 3.56
C ILE A 79 -1.46 19.49 3.99
N ASP A 80 -1.46 20.14 5.15
CA ASP A 80 -2.62 20.88 5.66
C ASP A 80 -2.95 22.08 4.77
N GLU A 81 -1.94 22.89 4.42
CA GLU A 81 -2.10 24.03 3.52
C GLU A 81 -2.55 23.58 2.12
N VAL A 82 -2.05 22.44 1.64
CA VAL A 82 -2.49 21.90 0.36
C VAL A 82 -3.95 21.47 0.42
N LEU A 83 -4.39 20.78 1.48
CA LEU A 83 -5.78 20.36 1.64
C LEU A 83 -6.75 21.54 1.68
N ASP A 84 -6.37 22.61 2.37
CA ASP A 84 -7.15 23.85 2.41
C ASP A 84 -7.14 24.56 1.06
N MET A 85 -6.00 24.60 0.36
CA MET A 85 -5.86 25.25 -0.94
C MET A 85 -6.72 24.61 -2.03
N VAL A 86 -6.77 23.29 -2.08
CA VAL A 86 -7.50 22.57 -3.14
C VAL A 86 -9.02 22.54 -2.93
N LYS A 87 -9.48 22.92 -1.74
CA LYS A 87 -10.88 22.89 -1.36
C LYS A 87 -11.72 23.82 -2.25
N GLY A 88 -12.71 23.24 -2.93
CA GLY A 88 -13.66 23.99 -3.78
C GLY A 88 -13.08 24.56 -5.07
N ARG A 89 -11.82 24.25 -5.41
CA ARG A 89 -11.16 24.71 -6.63
C ARG A 89 -11.48 23.82 -7.83
N LYS A 90 -11.42 24.37 -9.04
CA LYS A 90 -11.56 23.59 -10.27
C LYS A 90 -10.29 22.77 -10.52
N ALA A 91 -10.44 21.62 -11.17
CA ALA A 91 -9.33 20.72 -11.50
C ALA A 91 -8.17 21.41 -12.23
N SER A 92 -8.47 22.37 -13.13
CA SER A 92 -7.46 23.14 -13.87
C SER A 92 -6.58 24.03 -12.98
N GLU A 93 -7.12 24.56 -11.89
CA GLU A 93 -6.40 25.46 -10.97
C GLU A 93 -5.41 24.70 -10.08
N ILE A 94 -5.71 23.43 -9.78
CA ILE A 94 -4.94 22.60 -8.83
C ILE A 94 -4.12 21.50 -9.51
N ARG A 95 -4.14 21.45 -10.85
CA ARG A 95 -3.48 20.42 -11.66
C ARG A 95 -1.99 20.25 -11.30
N GLY A 96 -1.27 21.36 -11.15
CA GLY A 96 0.16 21.35 -10.84
C GLY A 96 0.46 20.77 -9.45
N ILE A 97 -0.28 21.24 -8.43
CA ILE A 97 -0.17 20.74 -7.05
C ILE A 97 -0.44 19.23 -6.99
N MET A 98 -1.51 18.78 -7.63
CA MET A 98 -1.92 17.38 -7.65
C MET A 98 -0.88 16.47 -8.33
N SER A 99 -0.27 16.92 -9.43
CA SER A 99 0.80 16.18 -10.09
C SER A 99 2.03 16.07 -9.19
N LEU A 100 2.50 17.18 -8.62
CA LEU A 100 3.69 17.19 -7.76
C LEU A 100 3.51 16.33 -6.50
N LEU A 101 2.33 16.38 -5.88
CA LEU A 101 2.01 15.48 -4.78
C LEU A 101 2.09 14.01 -5.18
N ALA A 102 1.54 13.66 -6.34
CA ALA A 102 1.60 12.29 -6.83
C ALA A 102 3.06 11.84 -7.09
N ASP A 103 3.88 12.69 -7.71
CA ASP A 103 5.30 12.44 -7.94
C ASP A 103 6.08 12.24 -6.63
N ILE A 104 5.83 13.08 -5.61
CA ILE A 104 6.43 12.93 -4.27
C ILE A 104 6.01 11.60 -3.63
N LEU A 105 4.76 11.18 -3.79
CA LEU A 105 4.24 9.93 -3.23
C LEU A 105 4.79 8.69 -3.94
N LEU A 106 5.15 8.77 -5.21
CA LEU A 106 5.86 7.67 -5.89
C LEU A 106 7.22 7.38 -5.26
N ILE A 107 7.91 8.40 -4.72
CA ILE A 107 9.20 8.25 -4.04
C ILE A 107 9.03 7.91 -2.55
N THR A 108 8.21 8.69 -1.87
CA THR A 108 8.10 8.64 -0.40
C THR A 108 7.11 7.60 0.10
N THR A 109 6.38 6.94 -0.79
CA THR A 109 5.24 6.06 -0.47
C THR A 109 4.13 6.80 0.28
N SER A 110 3.16 6.07 0.85
CA SER A 110 2.05 6.65 1.60
C SER A 110 1.67 5.82 2.81
N ARG A 111 0.93 6.43 3.75
CA ARG A 111 0.39 5.73 4.94
C ARG A 111 -0.97 5.11 4.62
N GLN A 112 -0.98 4.16 3.69
CA GLN A 112 -2.18 3.43 3.30
C GLN A 112 -2.23 2.08 4.02
N ALA A 113 -3.38 1.73 4.60
CA ALA A 113 -3.57 0.46 5.29
C ALA A 113 -3.86 -0.68 4.29
N HIS A 114 -2.88 -1.56 4.10
CA HIS A 114 -3.02 -2.80 3.35
C HIS A 114 -3.68 -3.90 4.17
N ARG A 115 -4.59 -4.63 3.54
CA ARG A 115 -5.36 -5.70 4.16
C ARG A 115 -5.53 -6.86 3.19
N MET A 116 -5.56 -8.06 3.72
CA MET A 116 -5.96 -9.27 3.00
C MET A 116 -7.48 -9.30 2.87
N PHE A 117 -7.97 -9.58 1.67
CA PHE A 117 -9.39 -9.74 1.38
C PHE A 117 -9.65 -11.14 0.84
N PHE A 118 -9.88 -12.08 1.76
CA PHE A 118 -10.22 -13.44 1.39
C PHE A 118 -11.66 -13.53 0.86
N PRO A 119 -11.91 -14.26 -0.23
CA PRO A 119 -13.25 -14.64 -0.65
C PRO A 119 -14.01 -15.37 0.47
N LEU A 120 -15.32 -15.17 0.58
CA LEU A 120 -16.14 -15.87 1.59
C LEU A 120 -16.14 -17.38 1.40
N SER A 121 -16.01 -17.86 0.16
CA SER A 121 -15.82 -19.28 -0.14
C SER A 121 -14.57 -19.83 0.52
N MET A 122 -13.50 -19.02 0.66
CA MET A 122 -12.30 -19.45 1.37
C MET A 122 -12.55 -19.67 2.85
N PHE A 123 -13.22 -18.72 3.51
CA PHE A 123 -13.59 -18.86 4.91
C PHE A 123 -14.45 -20.09 5.14
N TYR A 124 -15.50 -20.28 4.33
CA TYR A 124 -16.39 -21.41 4.47
C TYR A 124 -15.64 -22.75 4.38
N SER A 125 -14.81 -22.93 3.35
CA SER A 125 -14.10 -24.19 3.17
C SER A 125 -13.07 -24.44 4.27
N VAL A 126 -12.26 -23.44 4.65
CA VAL A 126 -11.25 -23.59 5.71
C VAL A 126 -11.93 -23.93 7.05
N ILE A 127 -12.99 -23.21 7.42
CA ILE A 127 -13.74 -23.47 8.67
C ILE A 127 -14.39 -24.85 8.64
N LYS A 128 -15.04 -25.23 7.53
CA LYS A 128 -15.68 -26.54 7.40
C LYS A 128 -14.65 -27.66 7.60
N MET A 129 -13.49 -27.54 6.95
CA MET A 129 -12.42 -28.53 7.05
C MET A 129 -11.92 -28.63 8.50
N MET A 130 -11.65 -27.51 9.17
CA MET A 130 -11.19 -27.52 10.57
C MET A 130 -12.25 -27.99 11.58
N GLY A 131 -13.53 -27.70 11.33
CA GLY A 131 -14.64 -28.10 12.19
C GLY A 131 -14.88 -29.61 12.26
N GLU A 132 -14.29 -30.38 11.34
CA GLU A 132 -14.37 -31.85 11.35
C GLU A 132 -13.42 -32.50 12.38
N GLY A 133 -12.58 -31.71 13.07
CA GLY A 133 -11.88 -32.11 14.31
C GLY A 133 -10.86 -33.25 14.16
N LYS A 134 -10.36 -33.49 12.94
CA LYS A 134 -9.38 -34.53 12.63
C LYS A 134 -8.13 -33.89 12.03
N ASP A 135 -6.98 -34.55 12.20
CA ASP A 135 -5.80 -34.26 11.38
C ASP A 135 -6.21 -34.33 9.91
N ILE A 136 -6.15 -33.19 9.22
CA ILE A 136 -6.50 -33.11 7.81
C ILE A 136 -5.23 -33.37 7.04
N THR A 137 -5.23 -34.44 6.25
CA THR A 137 -4.31 -34.54 5.12
C THR A 137 -4.88 -33.66 4.03
N ALA A 138 -4.26 -32.50 3.82
CA ALA A 138 -4.69 -31.60 2.77
C ALA A 138 -4.49 -32.23 1.38
N ASP A 139 -5.08 -31.63 0.35
CA ASP A 139 -4.91 -32.11 -1.04
C ASP A 139 -3.43 -32.09 -1.48
N SER A 140 -2.62 -31.22 -0.85
CA SER A 140 -1.16 -31.17 -1.02
C SER A 140 -0.39 -32.34 -0.36
N GLY A 141 -1.07 -33.15 0.46
CA GLY A 141 -0.47 -34.17 1.33
C GLY A 141 0.07 -33.61 2.66
N ALA A 142 -0.03 -32.30 2.90
CA ALA A 142 0.40 -31.68 4.15
C ALA A 142 -0.50 -32.10 5.32
N LYS A 143 0.11 -32.37 6.49
CA LYS A 143 -0.62 -32.56 7.73
C LYS A 143 -0.92 -31.20 8.35
N ILE A 144 -2.19 -30.82 8.39
CA ILE A 144 -2.64 -29.62 9.08
C ILE A 144 -2.85 -29.99 10.54
N PRO A 145 -2.19 -29.30 11.50
CA PRO A 145 -2.39 -29.55 12.92
C PRO A 145 -3.86 -29.40 13.31
N ALA A 146 -4.37 -30.29 14.15
CA ALA A 146 -5.68 -30.13 14.76
C ALA A 146 -5.72 -28.85 15.62
N MET A 147 -6.21 -27.76 15.03
CA MET A 147 -6.50 -26.51 15.71
C MET A 147 -8.00 -26.32 15.77
N GLY A 148 -8.51 -25.91 16.94
CA GLY A 148 -9.92 -25.57 17.08
C GLY A 148 -10.28 -24.40 16.18
N VAL A 149 -11.47 -24.46 15.56
CA VAL A 149 -12.02 -23.34 14.78
C VAL A 149 -12.01 -22.05 15.59
N ASP A 150 -12.32 -22.11 16.89
CA ASP A 150 -12.32 -20.95 17.79
C ASP A 150 -10.94 -20.28 17.84
N THR A 151 -9.85 -21.06 17.96
CA THR A 151 -8.49 -20.51 17.98
C THR A 151 -8.13 -19.81 16.65
N LEU A 152 -8.54 -20.39 15.51
CA LEU A 152 -8.34 -19.74 14.22
C LEU A 152 -9.10 -18.42 14.14
N LEU A 153 -10.36 -18.39 14.57
CA LEU A 153 -11.20 -17.19 14.52
C LEU A 153 -10.73 -16.10 15.48
N ASP A 154 -10.29 -16.47 16.69
CA ASP A 154 -9.80 -15.54 17.70
C ASP A 154 -8.46 -14.89 17.30
N SER A 155 -7.62 -15.64 16.59
CA SER A 155 -6.33 -15.14 16.09
C SER A 155 -6.44 -14.44 14.73
N PHE A 156 -7.55 -14.63 14.00
CA PHE A 156 -7.72 -14.12 12.66
C PHE A 156 -7.63 -12.59 12.61
N ASN A 157 -6.85 -12.11 11.65
CA ASN A 157 -6.74 -10.70 11.35
C ASN A 157 -6.38 -10.50 9.88
N VAL A 158 -6.50 -9.28 9.37
CA VAL A 158 -6.38 -9.01 7.93
C VAL A 158 -5.02 -8.46 7.52
N SER A 159 -3.98 -8.50 8.36
CA SER A 159 -2.67 -7.93 8.00
C SER A 159 -1.44 -8.56 8.66
N GLY A 160 -1.61 -9.34 9.73
CA GLY A 160 -0.58 -9.98 10.52
C GLY A 160 -0.78 -11.49 10.62
N ASN A 161 -0.24 -12.08 11.69
CA ASN A 161 -0.02 -13.53 11.81
C ASN A 161 -1.25 -14.39 11.44
N GLY A 162 -2.36 -14.28 12.19
CA GLY A 162 -3.55 -15.08 11.91
C GLY A 162 -4.08 -15.02 10.46
N GLY A 163 -3.95 -13.89 9.76
CA GLY A 163 -4.33 -13.81 8.34
C GLY A 163 -3.39 -14.57 7.41
N PHE A 164 -2.08 -14.51 7.66
CA PHE A 164 -1.10 -15.30 6.90
C PHE A 164 -1.20 -16.79 7.22
N TYR A 165 -1.50 -17.16 8.47
CA TYR A 165 -1.79 -18.53 8.85
C TYR A 165 -3.05 -19.05 8.13
N PHE A 166 -4.14 -18.26 8.14
CA PHE A 166 -5.35 -18.59 7.38
C PHE A 166 -5.05 -18.81 5.89
N TYR A 167 -4.26 -17.92 5.27
CA TYR A 167 -3.86 -18.08 3.87
C TYR A 167 -3.00 -19.33 3.65
N HIS A 168 -2.08 -19.63 4.57
CA HIS A 168 -1.26 -20.83 4.52
C HIS A 168 -2.12 -22.10 4.54
N LEU A 169 -3.13 -22.17 5.42
CA LEU A 169 -4.12 -23.25 5.42
C LEU A 169 -4.87 -23.31 4.09
N ALA A 170 -5.42 -22.19 3.62
CA ALA A 170 -6.17 -22.11 2.37
C ALA A 170 -5.32 -22.57 1.16
N SER A 171 -4.00 -22.33 1.20
CA SER A 171 -3.06 -22.73 0.14
C SER A 171 -2.87 -24.24 0.01
N GLN A 172 -3.32 -25.03 0.99
CA GLN A 172 -3.21 -26.49 0.97
C GLN A 172 -4.37 -27.19 0.24
N PHE A 173 -5.39 -26.45 -0.17
CA PHE A 173 -6.58 -26.97 -0.84
C PHE A 173 -6.60 -26.60 -2.33
N VAL A 174 -7.29 -27.42 -3.13
CA VAL A 174 -7.61 -27.10 -4.51
C VAL A 174 -8.79 -26.13 -4.57
N TRP A 175 -8.64 -25.07 -5.36
CA TRP A 175 -9.68 -24.08 -5.64
C TRP A 175 -10.01 -24.05 -7.12
N GLU A 176 -11.23 -23.68 -7.43
CA GLU A 176 -11.69 -23.53 -8.80
C GLU A 176 -11.94 -22.05 -9.11
N ILE A 177 -11.35 -21.56 -10.20
CA ILE A 177 -11.51 -20.19 -10.69
C ILE A 177 -12.08 -20.24 -12.10
N GLU A 178 -13.21 -19.57 -12.32
CA GLU A 178 -13.77 -19.40 -13.66
C GLU A 178 -12.97 -18.38 -14.47
N GLY A 179 -12.58 -18.76 -15.68
CA GLY A 179 -11.92 -17.87 -16.62
C GLY A 179 -11.07 -18.59 -17.65
N GLU A 180 -10.70 -17.84 -18.69
CA GLU A 180 -9.79 -18.32 -19.73
C GLU A 180 -8.35 -17.90 -19.38
N MET A 181 -7.67 -18.78 -18.64
CA MET A 181 -6.32 -18.53 -18.15
C MET A 181 -5.57 -19.84 -17.92
N THR A 182 -4.25 -19.76 -17.80
CA THR A 182 -3.44 -20.91 -17.35
C THR A 182 -3.52 -21.06 -15.83
N GLU A 183 -3.18 -22.24 -15.31
CA GLU A 183 -3.07 -22.47 -13.87
C GLU A 183 -2.16 -21.42 -13.19
N SER A 184 -0.96 -21.20 -13.74
CA SER A 184 -0.02 -20.20 -13.23
C SER A 184 -0.62 -18.79 -13.14
N MET A 185 -1.35 -18.36 -14.18
CA MET A 185 -2.02 -17.06 -14.19
C MET A 185 -3.14 -16.99 -13.15
N ALA A 186 -3.95 -18.05 -13.02
CA ALA A 186 -5.01 -18.14 -12.02
C ALA A 186 -4.46 -18.03 -10.59
N ARG A 187 -3.35 -18.74 -10.28
CA ARG A 187 -2.65 -18.65 -8.99
C ARG A 187 -2.23 -17.21 -8.66
N GLN A 188 -1.58 -16.53 -9.61
CA GLN A 188 -1.11 -15.16 -9.44
C GLN A 188 -2.26 -14.15 -9.33
N ILE A 189 -3.31 -14.28 -10.15
CA ILE A 189 -4.51 -13.44 -10.09
C ILE A 189 -5.18 -13.55 -8.73
N LEU A 190 -5.31 -14.78 -8.19
CA LEU A 190 -5.85 -15.01 -6.87
C LEU A 190 -5.01 -14.32 -5.79
N PHE A 191 -3.68 -14.49 -5.83
CA PHE A 191 -2.77 -13.87 -4.88
C PHE A 191 -2.85 -12.33 -4.93
N HIS A 192 -2.76 -11.73 -6.12
CA HIS A 192 -2.89 -10.29 -6.30
C HIS A 192 -4.24 -9.75 -5.79
N SER A 193 -5.32 -10.51 -5.96
CA SER A 193 -6.67 -10.13 -5.53
C SER A 193 -6.82 -10.16 -4.00
N ILE A 194 -6.22 -11.15 -3.34
CA ILE A 194 -6.27 -11.27 -1.87
C ILE A 194 -5.39 -10.22 -1.21
N PHE A 195 -4.15 -10.08 -1.65
CA PHE A 195 -3.15 -9.24 -0.98
C PHE A 195 -3.08 -7.80 -1.51
N GLY A 196 -3.69 -7.51 -2.66
CA GLY A 196 -3.61 -6.18 -3.29
C GLY A 196 -2.23 -5.84 -3.83
N THR A 197 -1.44 -6.84 -4.24
CA THR A 197 -0.02 -6.68 -4.65
C THR A 197 0.17 -6.21 -6.10
N PHE A 198 -0.87 -5.69 -6.76
CA PHE A 198 -0.78 -5.13 -8.12
C PHE A 198 0.15 -3.90 -8.23
N LYS A 199 0.56 -3.34 -7.10
CA LYS A 199 1.48 -2.19 -6.98
C LYS A 199 2.79 -2.54 -6.27
N GLU A 200 2.99 -3.81 -5.94
CA GLU A 200 4.23 -4.31 -5.38
C GLU A 200 5.21 -4.65 -6.50
N ASP A 201 6.49 -4.70 -6.17
CA ASP A 201 7.52 -5.22 -7.06
C ASP A 201 7.39 -6.75 -7.19
N LEU A 202 7.23 -7.23 -8.43
CA LEU A 202 7.06 -8.65 -8.73
C LEU A 202 8.29 -9.49 -8.34
N SER A 203 9.48 -8.90 -8.29
CA SER A 203 10.68 -9.59 -7.83
C SER A 203 10.68 -9.85 -6.32
N ILE A 204 10.01 -9.01 -5.52
CA ILE A 204 9.77 -9.28 -4.10
C ILE A 204 8.84 -10.49 -3.98
N LEU A 205 7.75 -10.51 -4.76
CA LEU A 205 6.82 -11.65 -4.78
C LEU A 205 7.52 -12.96 -5.16
N LYS A 206 8.40 -12.94 -6.18
CA LYS A 206 9.24 -14.09 -6.54
C LYS A 206 10.11 -14.60 -5.38
N GLN A 207 10.69 -13.68 -4.61
CA GLN A 207 11.58 -14.04 -3.50
C GLN A 207 10.80 -14.65 -2.34
N ILE A 208 9.58 -14.16 -2.05
CA ILE A 208 8.80 -14.58 -0.88
C ILE A 208 7.83 -15.73 -1.12
N THR A 209 7.66 -16.18 -2.37
CA THR A 209 6.70 -17.24 -2.75
C THR A 209 7.36 -18.45 -3.41
N ASP A 210 6.62 -19.53 -3.59
CA ASP A 210 7.02 -20.72 -4.36
C ASP A 210 7.10 -20.46 -5.88
N LEU A 211 6.56 -19.35 -6.38
CA LEU A 211 6.58 -19.02 -7.80
C LEU A 211 7.92 -18.40 -8.24
N GLY A 212 8.58 -19.06 -9.19
CA GLY A 212 9.82 -18.57 -9.81
C GLY A 212 9.63 -17.42 -10.81
N THR A 213 8.40 -17.22 -11.30
CA THR A 213 8.05 -16.20 -12.31
C THR A 213 6.72 -15.56 -11.97
N TRP A 214 6.66 -14.23 -12.08
CA TRP A 214 5.45 -13.43 -11.95
C TRP A 214 5.20 -12.68 -13.25
N ASN A 215 3.95 -12.78 -13.70
CA ASN A 215 3.49 -12.22 -14.94
C ASN A 215 3.03 -10.78 -14.79
N THR A 216 3.27 -9.99 -15.83
CA THR A 216 2.68 -8.65 -15.94
C THR A 216 1.23 -8.76 -16.38
N ARG A 217 0.48 -7.66 -16.23
CA ARG A 217 -0.89 -7.51 -16.67
C ARG A 217 -1.01 -7.70 -18.18
N GLU A 218 -0.03 -7.22 -18.94
CA GLU A 218 0.05 -7.39 -20.39
C GLU A 218 0.19 -8.87 -20.76
N GLU A 219 1.12 -9.58 -20.11
CA GLU A 219 1.34 -11.02 -20.31
C GLU A 219 0.10 -11.87 -19.96
N MET A 220 -0.67 -11.44 -18.95
CA MET A 220 -1.95 -12.08 -18.59
C MET A 220 -3.10 -11.79 -19.58
N GLY A 221 -2.93 -10.83 -20.50
CA GLY A 221 -3.83 -10.60 -21.62
C GLY A 221 -5.33 -10.60 -21.29
N GLY A 222 -6.04 -11.58 -21.86
CA GLY A 222 -7.50 -11.72 -21.77
C GLY A 222 -8.04 -12.31 -20.47
N SER A 223 -7.20 -12.76 -19.53
CA SER A 223 -7.62 -13.51 -18.34
C SER A 223 -8.56 -12.75 -17.39
N PHE A 224 -8.66 -11.42 -17.53
CA PHE A 224 -9.55 -10.58 -16.75
C PHE A 224 -10.88 -10.24 -17.49
N LYS A 225 -11.10 -10.73 -18.72
CA LYS A 225 -12.32 -10.47 -19.49
C LYS A 225 -13.40 -11.47 -19.08
N LYS A 226 -14.48 -10.97 -18.45
CA LYS A 226 -15.75 -11.66 -18.13
C LYS A 226 -15.57 -13.07 -17.53
N MET A 227 -15.15 -13.13 -16.26
CA MET A 227 -15.09 -14.37 -15.47
C MET A 227 -16.42 -15.14 -15.45
N THR A 228 -17.57 -14.47 -15.56
CA THR A 228 -18.89 -15.07 -15.35
C THR A 228 -19.58 -15.64 -16.60
N THR A 229 -18.91 -15.69 -17.77
CA THR A 229 -19.56 -16.16 -19.02
C THR A 229 -18.69 -17.06 -19.92
N CYS A 230 -17.49 -17.45 -19.51
CA CYS A 230 -16.62 -18.25 -20.39
C CYS A 230 -16.91 -19.76 -20.35
N GLY A 231 -17.60 -20.26 -19.30
CA GLY A 231 -17.89 -21.68 -19.12
C GLY A 231 -16.67 -22.58 -18.91
N LYS A 232 -15.48 -21.99 -18.71
CA LYS A 232 -14.22 -22.69 -18.42
C LYS A 232 -13.80 -22.39 -17.00
N SER A 233 -13.32 -23.41 -16.29
CA SER A 233 -12.73 -23.27 -14.98
C SER A 233 -11.34 -23.87 -14.94
N VAL A 234 -10.53 -23.36 -14.02
CA VAL A 234 -9.15 -23.79 -13.78
C VAL A 234 -9.03 -24.16 -12.31
N GLN A 235 -8.59 -25.39 -12.04
CA GLN A 235 -8.25 -25.84 -10.70
C GLN A 235 -6.85 -25.37 -10.34
N VAL A 236 -6.69 -24.82 -9.13
CA VAL A 236 -5.41 -24.25 -8.67
C VAL A 236 -5.20 -24.49 -7.18
N PHE A 237 -3.95 -24.71 -6.79
CA PHE A 237 -3.50 -24.42 -5.43
C PHE A 237 -3.08 -22.95 -5.36
N PRO A 238 -3.45 -22.17 -4.33
CA PRO A 238 -2.98 -20.81 -4.17
C PRO A 238 -1.44 -20.75 -4.16
N VAL A 239 -0.88 -19.57 -4.44
CA VAL A 239 0.56 -19.36 -4.36
C VAL A 239 1.02 -19.63 -2.92
N ALA A 240 1.99 -20.51 -2.72
CA ALA A 240 2.51 -20.79 -1.39
C ALA A 240 3.52 -19.71 -1.00
N LEU A 241 3.40 -19.20 0.23
CA LEU A 241 4.40 -18.30 0.79
C LEU A 241 5.59 -19.13 1.29
N LYS A 242 6.79 -18.55 1.22
CA LYS A 242 7.98 -19.01 1.94
C LYS A 242 8.23 -18.09 3.13
N TYR A 243 8.03 -16.80 2.89
CA TYR A 243 8.22 -15.73 3.86
C TYR A 243 7.03 -14.78 3.87
N TYR A 244 6.78 -14.16 5.02
CA TYR A 244 5.76 -13.15 5.17
C TYR A 244 6.21 -12.02 6.09
N SER A 245 5.57 -10.88 5.99
CA SER A 245 5.71 -9.77 6.92
C SER A 245 4.34 -9.10 7.07
N LYS A 246 4.16 -8.35 8.16
CA LYS A 246 2.90 -7.61 8.37
C LYS A 246 2.66 -6.67 7.18
N LEU A 247 1.45 -6.65 6.65
CA LEU A 247 1.09 -5.76 5.54
C LEU A 247 1.27 -4.29 5.94
N SER A 248 1.76 -3.49 5.00
CA SER A 248 2.08 -2.07 5.24
C SER A 248 0.85 -1.26 5.66
N SER A 249 1.02 -0.43 6.69
CA SER A 249 0.02 0.56 7.10
C SER A 249 0.62 1.93 7.43
N ALA A 250 1.94 2.05 7.36
CA ALA A 250 2.71 3.24 7.66
C ALA A 250 3.53 3.64 6.42
N ASN A 251 4.16 4.82 6.48
CA ASN A 251 5.12 5.18 5.45
C ASN A 251 6.35 4.29 5.65
N MET A 252 6.76 3.61 4.58
CA MET A 252 7.84 2.62 4.64
C MET A 252 9.21 3.19 4.29
N SER A 253 9.30 4.42 3.79
CA SER A 253 10.55 5.03 3.30
C SER A 253 11.34 5.82 4.32
N GLY A 254 10.69 6.34 5.37
CA GLY A 254 11.33 7.26 6.34
C GLY A 254 11.88 8.58 5.76
N LEU A 255 11.80 8.82 4.45
CA LEU A 255 12.50 9.94 3.79
C LEU A 255 12.08 11.33 4.26
N LEU A 256 10.82 11.48 4.63
CA LEU A 256 10.25 12.72 5.16
C LEU A 256 9.77 12.54 6.61
N SER A 257 10.17 11.48 7.30
CA SER A 257 9.87 11.35 8.72
C SER A 257 10.79 12.27 9.52
N SER A 258 10.21 13.11 10.37
CA SER A 258 10.96 13.87 11.36
C SER A 258 11.49 12.93 12.44
N SER A 259 12.73 12.46 12.31
CA SER A 259 13.45 11.90 13.45
C SER A 259 13.76 13.06 14.42
N TYR A 260 13.25 12.98 15.65
CA TYR A 260 13.61 13.93 16.68
C TYR A 260 15.01 13.57 17.20
N SER A 261 16.05 14.15 16.60
CA SER A 261 17.41 14.09 17.13
C SER A 261 17.77 15.40 17.82
N GLN A 262 18.45 15.30 18.96
CA GLN A 262 19.06 16.46 19.59
C GLN A 262 20.31 16.85 18.78
N VAL A 263 20.19 17.86 17.93
CA VAL A 263 21.31 18.37 17.09
C VAL A 263 22.08 19.53 17.74
N SER A 264 21.65 19.99 18.91
CA SER A 264 22.34 21.03 19.67
C SER A 264 22.11 20.86 21.16
N SER A 265 22.99 21.47 21.96
CA SER A 265 22.84 21.56 23.41
C SER A 265 22.72 23.03 23.81
N LEU A 266 21.98 23.30 24.88
CA LEU A 266 21.94 24.62 25.51
C LEU A 266 22.83 24.61 26.76
N PRO A 267 23.63 25.66 26.99
CA PRO A 267 24.54 25.70 28.12
C PRO A 267 23.78 25.88 29.44
N VAL A 268 23.86 24.90 30.34
CA VAL A 268 23.30 25.00 31.70
C VAL A 268 24.30 25.57 32.72
N PHE A 269 25.58 25.22 32.60
CA PHE A 269 26.65 25.73 33.47
C PHE A 269 27.41 26.91 32.83
N SER A 270 27.84 27.86 33.66
CA SER A 270 28.53 29.10 33.25
C SER A 270 30.04 28.97 33.02
N GLY A 271 30.59 27.75 33.09
CA GLY A 271 32.01 27.49 32.83
C GLY A 271 32.38 27.73 31.36
N ALA A 272 33.62 28.19 31.13
CA ALA A 272 34.17 28.38 29.79
C ALA A 272 34.24 27.04 29.03
N ARG A 273 33.73 27.01 27.80
CA ARG A 273 33.70 25.83 26.93
C ARG A 273 33.65 26.22 25.46
N THR A 274 34.03 25.27 24.61
CA THR A 274 33.77 25.31 23.17
C THR A 274 32.63 24.34 22.84
N GLN A 275 31.69 24.78 22.01
CA GLN A 275 30.62 23.92 21.50
C GLN A 275 30.91 23.57 20.05
N THR A 276 30.85 22.28 19.73
CA THR A 276 30.93 21.78 18.36
C THR A 276 29.52 21.52 17.85
N PHE A 277 29.28 21.86 16.59
CA PHE A 277 28.03 21.61 15.90
C PHE A 277 28.27 20.55 14.81
N SER A 278 27.36 19.58 14.71
CA SER A 278 27.39 18.56 13.66
C SER A 278 26.87 19.12 12.34
N ASP A 279 27.15 18.42 11.23
CA ASP A 279 26.57 18.76 9.93
C ASP A 279 25.03 18.73 9.97
N ASP A 280 24.44 17.79 10.72
CA ASP A 280 22.98 17.70 10.94
C ASP A 280 22.39 18.99 11.55
N PHE A 281 23.13 19.70 12.40
CA PHE A 281 22.71 20.97 12.97
C PHE A 281 22.57 22.05 11.89
N PHE A 282 23.58 22.16 11.03
CA PHE A 282 23.57 23.12 9.94
C PHE A 282 22.53 22.75 8.88
N GLU A 283 22.34 21.46 8.60
CA GLU A 283 21.26 20.98 7.73
C GLU A 283 19.88 21.38 8.28
N GLN A 284 19.66 21.25 9.60
CA GLN A 284 18.41 21.68 10.23
C GLN A 284 18.17 23.20 10.13
N LEU A 285 19.21 24.02 10.33
CA LEU A 285 19.09 25.48 10.21
C LEU A 285 18.77 25.90 8.77
N ASN A 286 19.42 25.27 7.79
CA ASN A 286 19.17 25.53 6.37
C ASN A 286 17.77 25.09 5.93
N LYS A 287 17.20 24.05 6.54
CA LYS A 287 15.80 23.64 6.31
C LYS A 287 14.76 24.64 6.84
N ARG A 288 15.10 25.46 7.84
CA ARG A 288 14.15 26.36 8.54
C ARG A 288 14.10 27.79 8.02
N SER A 289 15.09 28.23 7.24
CA SER A 289 15.19 29.61 6.75
C SER A 289 14.12 30.03 5.73
N GLY A 290 13.19 29.13 5.33
CA GLY A 290 12.10 29.41 4.39
C GLY A 290 10.67 29.42 4.95
N THR A 291 10.44 29.18 6.24
CA THR A 291 9.09 28.89 6.78
C THR A 291 8.53 30.01 7.66
N ILE A 292 8.29 31.19 7.10
CA ILE A 292 7.37 32.17 7.73
C ILE A 292 5.95 31.78 7.33
N SER A 293 5.15 31.43 8.33
CA SER A 293 3.73 31.05 8.22
C SER A 293 2.87 32.25 7.82
N LEU A 294 2.84 32.55 6.52
CA LEU A 294 1.77 33.30 5.87
C LEU A 294 1.00 32.31 4.99
N SER A 295 -0.29 32.51 4.81
CA SER A 295 -1.13 31.68 3.93
C SER A 295 -0.47 31.57 2.55
N LYS A 296 0.11 30.42 2.23
CA LYS A 296 0.84 30.23 0.98
C LYS A 296 -0.16 30.31 -0.18
N THR A 297 0.16 31.08 -1.21
CA THR A 297 -0.58 31.11 -2.48
C THR A 297 -0.31 29.82 -3.29
N ILE A 298 -1.11 29.56 -4.35
CA ILE A 298 -0.88 28.41 -5.26
C ILE A 298 0.56 28.40 -5.80
N PRO A 299 1.13 29.51 -6.32
CA PRO A 299 2.52 29.52 -6.78
C PRO A 299 3.53 29.18 -5.69
N GLN A 300 3.34 29.68 -4.47
CA GLN A 300 4.23 29.40 -3.34
C GLN A 300 4.18 27.93 -2.90
N LEU A 301 2.98 27.34 -2.80
CA LEU A 301 2.83 25.91 -2.52
C LEU A 301 3.45 25.05 -3.62
N THR A 302 3.25 25.45 -4.88
CA THR A 302 3.84 24.76 -6.03
C THR A 302 5.36 24.78 -5.95
N SER A 303 5.98 25.94 -5.65
CA SER A 303 7.44 26.05 -5.45
C SER A 303 7.92 25.13 -4.34
N THR A 304 7.25 25.14 -3.17
CA THR A 304 7.63 24.26 -2.06
C THR A 304 7.56 22.78 -2.44
N LEU A 305 6.53 22.35 -3.19
CA LEU A 305 6.43 20.96 -3.64
C LEU A 305 7.50 20.59 -4.69
N VAL A 306 7.88 21.53 -5.56
CA VAL A 306 8.99 21.35 -6.51
C VAL A 306 10.32 21.20 -5.77
N GLU A 307 10.56 22.02 -4.75
CA GLU A 307 11.75 21.93 -3.89
C GLU A 307 11.83 20.56 -3.22
N ILE A 308 10.76 20.11 -2.55
CA ILE A 308 10.68 18.78 -1.93
C ILE A 308 10.98 17.68 -2.95
N LEU A 309 10.36 17.73 -4.12
CA LEU A 309 10.58 16.71 -5.16
C LEU A 309 12.02 16.72 -5.68
N THR A 310 12.65 17.89 -5.77
CA THR A 310 14.04 18.03 -6.20
C THR A 310 14.99 17.42 -5.18
N GLU A 311 14.83 17.75 -3.89
CA GLU A 311 15.62 17.17 -2.80
C GLU A 311 15.49 15.63 -2.74
N LEU A 312 14.27 15.11 -2.92
CA LEU A 312 14.03 13.67 -2.96
C LEU A 312 14.74 12.99 -4.13
N LYS A 313 14.75 13.62 -5.31
CA LYS A 313 15.46 13.11 -6.49
C LYS A 313 16.97 13.10 -6.27
N GLU A 314 17.53 14.16 -5.70
CA GLU A 314 18.95 14.26 -5.38
C GLU A 314 19.37 13.21 -4.35
N LYS A 315 18.55 13.00 -3.31
CA LYS A 315 18.77 11.96 -2.29
C LYS A 315 18.72 10.55 -2.88
N LEU A 316 17.75 10.26 -3.76
CA LEU A 316 17.74 8.98 -4.46
C LEU A 316 18.95 8.81 -5.37
N ALA A 317 19.38 9.86 -6.07
CA ALA A 317 20.54 9.82 -6.94
C ALA A 317 21.83 9.52 -6.15
N SER A 318 22.02 10.13 -4.98
CA SER A 318 23.17 9.89 -4.11
C SER A 318 23.17 8.50 -3.48
N GLN A 319 22.00 7.88 -3.31
CA GLN A 319 21.82 6.51 -2.80
C GLN A 319 21.84 5.44 -3.92
N ASN A 320 22.48 5.70 -5.05
CA ASN A 320 22.53 4.79 -6.21
C ASN A 320 21.13 4.34 -6.68
N LYS A 321 20.13 5.24 -6.59
CA LYS A 321 18.72 4.98 -6.91
C LYS A 321 18.11 3.84 -6.08
N ARG A 322 18.66 3.58 -4.89
CA ARG A 322 18.14 2.61 -3.94
C ARG A 322 17.48 3.33 -2.76
N LEU A 323 16.37 2.76 -2.30
CA LEU A 323 15.65 3.22 -1.14
C LEU A 323 15.39 2.03 -0.25
N GLU A 324 15.83 2.10 1.00
CA GLU A 324 15.47 1.11 2.01
C GLU A 324 14.02 1.31 2.41
N LEU A 325 13.23 0.23 2.29
CA LEU A 325 11.83 0.18 2.64
C LEU A 325 11.62 -0.95 3.64
N GLY A 326 10.84 -0.69 4.70
CA GLY A 326 10.63 -1.70 5.73
C GLY A 326 10.67 -1.11 7.13
N THR A 327 9.76 -1.55 8.00
CA THR A 327 9.78 -1.21 9.44
C THR A 327 9.64 -2.44 10.32
N VAL A 328 9.45 -3.62 9.72
CA VAL A 328 9.21 -4.89 10.40
C VAL A 328 10.06 -5.98 9.75
N LYS A 329 10.45 -6.97 10.54
CA LYS A 329 11.19 -8.13 10.06
C LYS A 329 10.30 -9.09 9.26
N TRP A 330 10.94 -9.84 8.37
CA TRP A 330 10.34 -10.97 7.67
C TRP A 330 10.31 -12.19 8.58
N ARG A 331 9.36 -13.10 8.34
CA ARG A 331 9.18 -14.36 9.07
C ARG A 331 9.02 -15.51 8.09
N LYS A 332 9.49 -16.71 8.46
CA LYS A 332 9.20 -17.95 7.72
C LYS A 332 7.73 -18.33 7.89
N ILE A 333 7.10 -18.85 6.83
CA ILE A 333 5.75 -19.42 6.96
C ILE A 333 5.79 -20.83 7.57
N ASP A 334 6.88 -21.56 7.32
CA ASP A 334 7.02 -22.94 7.77
C ASP A 334 7.11 -22.98 9.31
N GLY A 335 6.33 -23.87 9.92
CA GLY A 335 6.20 -23.95 11.38
C GLY A 335 5.52 -22.75 12.05
N MET A 336 4.81 -21.89 11.30
CA MET A 336 4.14 -20.71 11.84
C MET A 336 3.02 -21.06 12.83
N ASP A 337 2.98 -20.31 13.94
CA ASP A 337 1.83 -20.24 14.85
C ASP A 337 0.93 -19.02 14.51
N PRO A 338 -0.42 -19.13 14.58
CA PRO A 338 -1.30 -18.02 14.23
C PRO A 338 -1.22 -16.81 15.18
N VAL A 339 -0.75 -17.00 16.42
CA VAL A 339 -0.60 -15.96 17.44
C VAL A 339 0.83 -15.44 17.43
N GLU A 340 1.81 -16.31 17.69
CA GLU A 340 3.22 -15.94 17.83
C GLU A 340 3.89 -15.64 16.47
N GLY A 341 3.38 -16.25 15.40
CA GLY A 341 3.94 -16.15 14.07
C GLY A 341 5.05 -17.18 13.81
N GLY A 342 5.76 -16.99 12.70
CA GLY A 342 6.94 -17.79 12.36
C GLY A 342 8.26 -17.16 12.80
N GLU A 343 9.33 -17.93 12.64
CA GLU A 343 10.71 -17.51 12.94
C GLU A 343 11.10 -16.25 12.15
N GLU A 344 11.57 -15.22 12.86
CA GLU A 344 12.08 -13.99 12.24
C GLU A 344 13.40 -14.24 11.50
N ILE A 345 13.57 -13.56 10.36
CA ILE A 345 14.79 -13.61 9.56
C ILE A 345 15.30 -12.20 9.28
N ASP A 346 16.61 -12.05 9.25
CA ASP A 346 17.30 -10.79 8.92
C ASP A 346 17.60 -10.67 7.41
N THR A 347 16.75 -11.28 6.58
CA THR A 347 16.88 -11.21 5.12
C THR A 347 16.27 -9.92 4.59
N VAL A 348 17.02 -9.21 3.74
CA VAL A 348 16.54 -8.06 2.98
C VAL A 348 16.27 -8.50 1.54
N PHE A 349 15.00 -8.50 1.14
CA PHE A 349 14.63 -8.77 -0.24
C PHE A 349 14.82 -7.53 -1.11
N VAL A 350 15.35 -7.74 -2.31
CA VAL A 350 15.74 -6.64 -3.20
C VAL A 350 14.78 -6.56 -4.38
N GLY A 351 14.16 -5.40 -4.56
CA GLY A 351 13.33 -5.10 -5.72
C GLY A 351 14.16 -4.90 -6.98
N THR A 352 13.62 -5.24 -8.15
CA THR A 352 14.25 -5.03 -9.46
C THR A 352 13.58 -3.91 -10.26
N GLY A 353 12.47 -3.34 -9.77
CA GLY A 353 11.63 -2.40 -10.49
C GLY A 353 10.70 -3.07 -11.51
N LYS A 354 10.46 -4.39 -11.42
CA LYS A 354 9.51 -5.08 -12.30
C LYS A 354 8.12 -5.01 -11.69
N PHE A 355 7.20 -4.30 -12.33
CA PHE A 355 5.86 -4.07 -11.79
C PHE A 355 4.77 -4.84 -12.53
N PHE A 356 3.66 -5.10 -11.83
CA PHE A 356 2.53 -5.83 -12.38
C PHE A 356 1.98 -5.22 -13.67
N TRP A 357 1.90 -3.90 -13.79
CA TRP A 357 1.32 -3.28 -15.00
C TRP A 357 2.24 -3.29 -16.24
N GLY A 358 3.46 -3.82 -16.12
CA GLY A 358 4.46 -3.84 -17.20
C GLY A 358 5.45 -2.68 -17.13
N GLU A 359 6.42 -2.68 -18.04
CA GLU A 359 7.25 -1.52 -18.33
C GLU A 359 6.42 -0.53 -19.17
N ASN A 360 6.53 0.77 -18.90
CA ASN A 360 6.00 1.80 -19.81
C ASN A 360 6.93 1.99 -21.00
#